data_AF-A0A1A2ESZ3-F1
#
_entry.id   AF-A0A1A2ESZ3-F1
#
_cell.length_a   1.000
_cell.length_b   1.000
_cell.length_c   1.000
_cell.angle_alpha   90.00
_cell.angle_beta   90.00
_cell.angle_gamma   90.00
#
_symmetry.space_group_name_H-M   'P 1'
#
loop_
_entity.id
_entity.type
_entity.pdbx_description
1 polymer ?
#
loop_
_entity_poly.entity_id
_entity_poly.type
_entity_poly.pdbx_seq_one_letter_code
_entity_poly.pdbx_strand_id
1 'polypeptide(L)'
;MNKMTVGALLAAPVIVAGVTASPVSAASAVHFDLDLLSEALVMIPAMNQNWLDLSKSLYLEPNGFPTDGTATFLQVPETSDLNASISGATKILVDAVMQKWNDGDPSFSAEDPLYIFGYSQANVAAGLAQEQLAANGIPLDTLHFVMVGDSAAQGGFLSGFLPTLLSWFPESWHDDVVKMVYQFAEMMHIDSVIGLVTPDDLYTTDVYTLSSDGFANWDNGNQMAGMFSDHLAYLGLSPEEIASATDETIGSTTYHMIDTANVNMFQALMNSFDMILGGIIAWF
;
A
#
# COMPACT_ATOMS: atom_id res chain seq x y z
N MET A 1 -16.18 -29.81 -14.87
CA MET A 1 -15.61 -29.50 -13.53
C MET A 1 -15.21 -28.04 -13.55
N ASN A 2 -15.88 -27.22 -12.73
CA ASN A 2 -15.71 -25.77 -12.72
C ASN A 2 -14.31 -25.39 -12.21
N LYS A 3 -13.67 -24.46 -12.94
CA LYS A 3 -12.42 -23.82 -12.57
C LYS A 3 -12.71 -22.82 -11.45
N MET A 4 -12.56 -23.25 -10.21
CA MET A 4 -12.67 -22.39 -9.04
C MET A 4 -11.28 -21.77 -8.77
N THR A 5 -11.20 -20.48 -9.07
CA THR A 5 -10.52 -19.41 -8.33
C THR A 5 -9.40 -19.86 -7.36
N VAL A 6 -8.16 -19.90 -7.84
CA VAL A 6 -6.96 -20.03 -7.00
C VAL A 6 -6.24 -18.67 -6.83
N GLY A 7 -6.59 -17.66 -7.64
CA GLY A 7 -6.00 -16.30 -7.59
C GLY A 7 -6.25 -15.50 -6.31
N ALA A 8 -7.03 -16.02 -5.35
CA ALA A 8 -7.41 -15.34 -4.12
C ALA A 8 -6.41 -15.49 -2.96
N LEU A 9 -5.26 -16.17 -3.15
CA LEU A 9 -4.33 -16.45 -2.04
C LEU A 9 -3.23 -15.39 -1.82
N LEU A 10 -3.02 -14.47 -2.76
CA LEU A 10 -2.00 -13.41 -2.65
C LEU A 10 -2.57 -12.00 -2.47
N ALA A 11 -3.88 -11.84 -2.69
CA ALA A 11 -4.61 -10.69 -2.18
C ALA A 11 -4.89 -10.93 -0.69
N ALA A 12 -4.80 -9.89 0.13
CA ALA A 12 -5.29 -9.85 1.50
C ALA A 12 -6.65 -10.60 1.65
N PRO A 13 -6.99 -11.14 2.84
CA PRO A 13 -8.15 -12.01 3.00
C PRO A 13 -9.38 -11.36 2.38
N VAL A 14 -9.91 -12.03 1.35
CA VAL A 14 -11.18 -11.67 0.72
C VAL A 14 -12.24 -11.74 1.83
N ILE A 15 -12.58 -10.59 2.41
CA ILE A 15 -13.79 -10.46 3.18
C ILE A 15 -14.91 -10.57 2.15
N VAL A 16 -15.45 -11.78 2.02
CA VAL A 16 -16.69 -12.03 1.27
C VAL A 16 -17.84 -11.39 2.05
N ALA A 17 -17.92 -10.06 2.01
CA ALA A 17 -19.17 -9.36 2.22
C ALA A 17 -19.91 -9.42 0.89
N GLY A 18 -21.08 -10.05 0.86
CA GLY A 18 -21.94 -10.07 -0.32
C GLY A 18 -22.41 -8.66 -0.64
N VAL A 19 -21.63 -7.92 -1.43
CA VAL A 19 -22.05 -6.62 -1.97
C VAL A 19 -22.68 -6.89 -3.32
N THR A 20 -24.01 -6.79 -3.39
CA THR A 20 -24.68 -6.65 -4.68
C THR A 20 -24.20 -5.36 -5.32
N ALA A 21 -23.33 -5.46 -6.33
CA ALA A 21 -22.95 -4.34 -7.17
C ALA A 21 -24.20 -3.78 -7.85
N SER A 22 -24.75 -2.70 -7.30
CA SER A 22 -25.69 -1.85 -8.02
C SER A 22 -24.87 -0.84 -8.82
N PRO A 23 -25.16 -0.60 -10.11
CA PRO A 23 -24.47 0.41 -10.88
C PRO A 23 -24.88 1.78 -10.33
N VAL A 24 -23.98 2.46 -9.60
CA VAL A 24 -24.18 3.86 -9.23
C VAL A 24 -23.52 4.71 -10.31
N SER A 25 -24.32 5.57 -10.93
CA SER A 25 -23.88 6.54 -11.92
C SER A 25 -22.71 7.37 -11.42
N ALA A 26 -21.80 7.73 -12.33
CA ALA A 26 -20.74 8.72 -12.11
C ALA A 26 -21.31 9.95 -11.40
N ALA A 27 -21.06 10.05 -10.09
CA ALA A 27 -21.47 11.19 -9.31
C ALA A 27 -20.53 12.35 -9.63
N SER A 28 -21.14 13.50 -9.93
CA SER A 28 -20.51 14.74 -10.31
C SER A 28 -19.35 15.12 -9.38
N ALA A 29 -18.25 15.58 -9.98
CA ALA A 29 -17.17 16.27 -9.28
C ALA A 29 -17.78 17.41 -8.45
N VAL A 30 -17.72 17.25 -7.13
CA VAL A 30 -18.08 18.31 -6.19
C VAL A 30 -16.86 19.23 -6.13
N HIS A 31 -16.99 20.42 -6.71
CA HIS A 31 -16.07 21.52 -6.45
C HIS A 31 -16.21 21.92 -4.98
N PHE A 32 -15.19 21.61 -4.17
CA PHE A 32 -15.01 22.28 -2.89
C PHE A 32 -14.24 23.57 -3.17
N ASP A 33 -14.75 24.69 -2.64
CA ASP A 33 -13.97 25.92 -2.56
C ASP A 33 -12.68 25.61 -1.78
N LEU A 34 -11.54 25.73 -2.46
CA LEU A 34 -10.19 25.58 -1.91
C LEU A 34 -9.93 26.70 -0.90
N ASP A 35 -10.13 26.41 0.37
CA ASP A 35 -9.27 27.00 1.40
C ASP A 35 -7.96 26.20 1.39
N LEU A 36 -6.81 26.88 1.51
CA LEU A 36 -5.44 26.32 1.42
C LEU A 36 -5.14 25.29 2.53
N LEU A 37 -5.76 24.12 2.48
CA LEU A 37 -5.50 23.02 3.39
C LEU A 37 -4.72 21.95 2.64
N SER A 38 -3.58 21.53 3.20
CA SER A 38 -2.80 20.40 2.71
C SER A 38 -3.69 19.18 2.51
N GLU A 39 -3.48 18.46 1.42
CA GLU A 39 -4.32 17.32 1.05
C GLU A 39 -3.54 16.00 1.14
N ALA A 40 -4.27 14.92 1.46
CA ALA A 40 -3.77 13.56 1.37
C ALA A 40 -4.71 12.67 0.54
N LEU A 41 -4.13 11.90 -0.37
CA LEU A 41 -4.81 10.83 -1.11
C LEU A 41 -4.58 9.50 -0.39
N VAL A 42 -5.65 8.86 0.06
CA VAL A 42 -5.58 7.65 0.90
C VAL A 42 -6.12 6.44 0.15
N MET A 43 -5.24 5.49 -0.13
CA MET A 43 -5.55 4.21 -0.79
C MET A 43 -5.56 3.08 0.25
N ILE A 44 -6.77 2.70 0.68
CA ILE A 44 -7.00 1.64 1.67
C ILE A 44 -8.01 0.60 1.15
N PRO A 45 -7.95 -0.67 1.63
CA PRO A 45 -8.73 -1.78 1.07
C PRO A 45 -10.25 -1.63 1.12
N ALA A 46 -10.77 -0.73 1.96
CA ALA A 46 -12.18 -0.45 2.09
C ALA A 46 -12.41 1.03 2.35
N MET A 47 -13.46 1.60 1.76
CA MET A 47 -13.93 2.95 2.09
C MET A 47 -14.57 2.96 3.48
N ASN A 48 -13.74 3.08 4.51
CA ASN A 48 -14.12 3.10 5.91
C ASN A 48 -13.59 4.40 6.55
N GLN A 49 -14.49 5.29 6.99
CA GLN A 49 -14.09 6.59 7.52
C GLN A 49 -13.16 6.47 8.73
N ASN A 50 -13.38 5.48 9.59
CA ASN A 50 -12.49 5.26 10.74
C ASN A 50 -11.08 4.86 10.29
N TRP A 51 -10.95 4.09 9.20
CA TRP A 51 -9.64 3.74 8.64
C TRP A 51 -8.94 4.94 8.03
N LEU A 52 -9.70 5.85 7.40
CA LEU A 52 -9.19 7.13 6.88
C LEU A 52 -8.71 8.04 8.02
N ASP A 53 -9.46 8.13 9.11
CA ASP A 53 -9.10 8.94 10.28
C ASP A 53 -7.86 8.36 11.00
N LEU A 54 -7.74 7.04 11.03
CA LEU A 54 -6.58 6.35 11.62
C LEU A 54 -5.34 6.43 10.73
N SER A 55 -5.46 6.28 9.41
CA SER A 55 -4.31 6.51 8.52
C SER A 55 -3.77 7.93 8.67
N LYS A 56 -4.68 8.91 8.84
CA LYS A 56 -4.30 10.29 9.13
C LYS A 56 -3.57 10.43 10.47
N SER A 57 -4.23 10.06 11.57
CA SER A 57 -3.70 10.31 12.92
C SER A 57 -2.49 9.45 13.29
N LEU A 58 -2.42 8.20 12.82
CA LEU A 58 -1.33 7.28 13.17
C LEU A 58 -0.11 7.41 12.26
N TYR A 59 -0.28 7.85 11.02
CA TYR A 59 0.79 7.80 10.02
C TYR A 59 1.00 9.11 9.28
N LEU A 60 -0.04 9.78 8.77
CA LEU A 60 0.18 11.03 8.05
C LEU A 60 0.67 12.17 8.97
N GLU A 61 -0.04 12.42 10.08
CA GLU A 61 0.32 13.52 11.00
C GLU A 61 1.72 13.36 11.60
N PRO A 62 2.15 12.16 12.05
CA PRO A 62 3.52 11.94 12.51
C PRO A 62 4.59 12.20 11.45
N ASN A 63 4.28 12.05 10.15
CA ASN A 63 5.18 12.34 9.04
C ASN A 63 5.07 13.80 8.54
N GLY A 64 4.41 14.69 9.28
CA GLY A 64 4.39 16.12 8.99
C GLY A 64 3.13 16.61 8.27
N PHE A 65 2.16 15.73 7.99
CA PHE A 65 0.87 16.16 7.47
C PHE A 65 0.14 17.04 8.49
N PRO A 66 -0.40 18.22 8.10
CA PRO A 66 -1.07 19.08 9.05
C PRO A 66 -2.31 18.45 9.68
N THR A 67 -2.51 18.69 10.98
CA THR A 67 -3.68 18.20 11.72
C THR A 67 -5.00 18.73 11.15
N ASP A 68 -5.02 19.92 10.55
CA ASP A 68 -6.15 20.51 9.85
C ASP A 68 -6.20 20.16 8.35
N GLY A 69 -5.22 19.41 7.84
CA GLY A 69 -5.18 18.92 6.46
C GLY A 69 -6.33 17.95 6.15
N THR A 70 -6.71 17.90 4.88
CA THR A 70 -7.84 17.06 4.41
C THR A 70 -7.34 15.74 3.85
N ALA A 71 -7.66 14.63 4.53
CA ALA A 71 -7.44 13.28 4.00
C ALA A 71 -8.67 12.81 3.23
N THR A 72 -8.49 12.32 2.01
CA THR A 72 -9.57 11.86 1.13
C THR A 72 -9.30 10.46 0.61
N PHE A 73 -10.36 9.68 0.42
CA PHE A 73 -10.23 8.37 -0.23
C PHE A 73 -9.84 8.53 -1.69
N LEU A 74 -8.79 7.84 -2.10
CA LEU A 74 -8.55 7.53 -3.50
C LEU A 74 -8.97 6.09 -3.75
N GLN A 75 -10.18 5.90 -4.27
CA GLN A 75 -10.69 4.57 -4.53
C GLN A 75 -9.93 3.92 -5.69
N VAL A 76 -9.30 2.78 -5.41
CA VAL A 76 -8.60 1.97 -6.39
C VAL A 76 -9.33 0.62 -6.60
N PRO A 77 -9.28 0.04 -7.81
CA PRO A 77 -9.99 -1.19 -8.12
C PRO A 77 -9.33 -2.39 -7.45
N GLU A 78 -10.09 -3.11 -6.64
CA GLU A 78 -9.72 -4.45 -6.14
C GLU A 78 -10.40 -5.50 -7.01
N THR A 79 -9.63 -6.23 -7.82
CA THR A 79 -10.17 -7.27 -8.72
C THR A 79 -9.47 -8.60 -8.50
N SER A 80 -10.09 -9.70 -8.96
CA SER A 80 -9.46 -11.03 -8.89
C SER A 80 -8.24 -11.18 -9.81
N ASP A 81 -7.96 -10.19 -10.66
CA ASP A 81 -6.76 -10.07 -11.48
C ASP A 81 -5.86 -9.00 -10.85
N LEU A 82 -4.78 -9.46 -10.21
CA LEU A 82 -3.88 -8.60 -9.44
C LEU A 82 -3.16 -7.60 -10.35
N ASN A 83 -2.70 -8.05 -11.53
CA ASN A 83 -2.08 -7.18 -12.52
C ASN A 83 -3.04 -6.06 -12.95
N ALA A 84 -4.30 -6.38 -13.24
CA ALA A 84 -5.31 -5.39 -13.64
C ALA A 84 -5.64 -4.42 -12.49
N SER A 85 -5.70 -4.93 -11.25
CA SER A 85 -5.90 -4.12 -10.05
C SER A 85 -4.76 -3.12 -9.84
N ILE A 86 -3.50 -3.59 -9.85
CA ILE A 86 -2.32 -2.74 -9.69
C ILE A 86 -2.18 -1.73 -10.83
N SER A 87 -2.34 -2.16 -12.08
CA SER A 87 -2.28 -1.27 -13.24
C SER A 87 -3.36 -0.19 -13.18
N GLY A 88 -4.59 -0.56 -12.81
CA GLY A 88 -5.69 0.38 -12.62
C GLY A 88 -5.46 1.37 -11.48
N ALA A 89 -5.01 0.87 -10.32
CA ALA A 89 -4.68 1.68 -9.15
C ALA A 89 -3.56 2.69 -9.46
N THR A 90 -2.49 2.22 -10.11
CA THR A 90 -1.36 3.05 -10.54
C THR A 90 -1.84 4.18 -11.45
N LYS A 91 -2.65 3.85 -12.47
CA LYS A 91 -3.20 4.85 -13.39
C LYS A 91 -4.06 5.88 -12.66
N ILE A 92 -4.94 5.45 -11.76
CA ILE A 92 -5.82 6.35 -11.01
C ILE A 92 -5.01 7.33 -10.16
N LEU A 93 -3.96 6.84 -9.48
CA LEU A 93 -3.08 7.70 -8.69
C LEU A 93 -2.32 8.69 -9.57
N VAL A 94 -1.70 8.23 -10.66
CA VAL A 94 -0.99 9.10 -11.60
C VAL A 94 -1.93 10.17 -12.17
N ASP A 95 -3.12 9.78 -12.63
CA ASP A 95 -4.10 10.73 -13.18
C ASP A 95 -4.54 11.76 -12.13
N ALA A 96 -4.77 11.35 -10.88
CA ALA A 96 -5.17 12.24 -9.79
C ALA A 96 -4.10 13.29 -9.47
N VAL A 97 -2.83 12.87 -9.37
CA VAL A 97 -1.70 13.79 -9.12
C VAL A 97 -1.49 14.71 -10.33
N MET A 98 -1.52 14.16 -11.55
CA MET A 98 -1.33 14.96 -12.77
C MET A 98 -2.46 15.96 -12.99
N GLN A 99 -3.70 15.64 -12.60
CA GLN A 99 -4.81 16.60 -12.64
C GLN A 99 -4.52 17.77 -11.71
N LYS A 100 -4.19 17.49 -10.44
CA LYS A 100 -3.84 18.50 -9.43
C LYS A 100 -2.64 19.37 -9.81
N TRP A 101 -1.67 18.80 -10.51
CA TRP A 101 -0.49 19.51 -11.00
C TRP A 101 -0.81 20.45 -12.17
N ASN A 102 -1.72 20.05 -13.07
CA ASN A 102 -2.01 20.78 -14.31
C ASN A 102 -3.14 21.82 -14.20
N ASP A 103 -3.81 21.93 -13.04
CA ASP A 103 -4.96 22.82 -12.82
C ASP A 103 -4.62 24.33 -12.79
N GLY A 104 -3.40 24.72 -13.19
CA GLY A 104 -2.97 26.09 -13.47
C GLY A 104 -2.28 26.80 -12.30
N ASP A 105 -2.64 26.44 -11.07
CA ASP A 105 -1.87 26.70 -9.85
C ASP A 105 -1.73 25.35 -9.12
N PRO A 106 -0.54 24.74 -9.06
CA PRO A 106 -0.37 23.43 -8.44
C PRO A 106 -0.85 23.48 -6.99
N SER A 107 -1.79 22.61 -6.64
CA SER A 107 -2.34 22.51 -5.27
C SER A 107 -1.35 21.98 -4.22
N PHE A 108 -0.09 21.75 -4.61
CA PHE A 108 0.97 21.25 -3.76
C PHE A 108 2.34 21.72 -4.26
N SER A 109 3.32 21.83 -3.34
CA SER A 109 4.69 22.30 -3.61
C SER A 109 5.72 21.57 -2.74
N ALA A 110 6.98 21.97 -2.78
CA ALA A 110 8.01 21.42 -1.89
C ALA A 110 7.78 21.78 -0.41
N GLU A 111 7.16 22.94 -0.14
CA GLU A 111 6.82 23.41 1.20
C GLU A 111 5.52 22.83 1.73
N ASP A 112 4.61 22.44 0.83
CA ASP A 112 3.33 21.81 1.13
C ASP A 112 3.09 20.63 0.18
N PRO A 113 3.76 19.48 0.41
CA PRO A 113 3.70 18.36 -0.51
C PRO A 113 2.33 17.70 -0.47
N LEU A 114 1.93 17.12 -1.60
CA LEU A 114 0.76 16.24 -1.64
C LEU A 114 1.12 14.92 -0.96
N TYR A 115 0.39 14.56 0.09
CA TYR A 115 0.60 13.29 0.78
C TYR A 115 -0.14 12.16 0.09
N ILE A 116 0.50 10.99 0.00
CA ILE A 116 -0.10 9.77 -0.53
C ILE A 116 0.05 8.67 0.51
N PHE A 117 -1.07 8.21 1.07
CA PHE A 117 -1.08 7.06 1.97
C PHE A 117 -1.45 5.79 1.21
N GLY A 118 -0.68 4.72 1.40
CA GLY A 118 -0.99 3.41 0.85
C GLY A 118 -0.91 2.30 1.90
N TYR A 119 -1.75 1.28 1.73
CA TYR A 119 -1.81 0.10 2.57
C TYR A 119 -1.63 -1.18 1.73
N SER A 120 -0.72 -2.07 2.14
CA SER A 120 -0.55 -3.40 1.52
C SER A 120 -0.31 -3.32 0.00
N GLN A 121 -1.16 -3.98 -0.79
CA GLN A 121 -1.14 -4.01 -2.25
C GLN A 121 -1.15 -2.61 -2.90
N ALA A 122 -1.80 -1.62 -2.28
CA ALA A 122 -1.81 -0.26 -2.81
C ALA A 122 -0.41 0.36 -2.88
N ASN A 123 0.53 -0.09 -2.05
CA ASN A 123 1.92 0.39 -2.06
C ASN A 123 2.68 -0.05 -3.30
N VAL A 124 2.36 -1.22 -3.85
CA VAL A 124 2.93 -1.68 -5.13
C VAL A 124 2.53 -0.73 -6.26
N ALA A 125 1.25 -0.31 -6.27
CA ALA A 125 0.77 0.69 -7.22
C ALA A 125 1.38 2.08 -6.95
N ALA A 126 1.57 2.45 -5.68
CA ALA A 126 2.23 3.70 -5.29
C ALA A 126 3.68 3.76 -5.78
N GLY A 127 4.47 2.68 -5.61
CA GLY A 127 5.84 2.60 -6.10
C GLY A 127 5.92 2.72 -7.63
N LEU A 128 5.06 2.04 -8.37
CA LEU A 128 4.96 2.20 -9.83
C LEU A 128 4.50 3.61 -10.23
N ALA A 129 3.65 4.25 -9.43
CA ALA A 129 3.22 5.63 -9.66
C ALA A 129 4.37 6.61 -9.43
N GLN A 130 5.27 6.38 -8.46
CA GLN A 130 6.46 7.21 -8.28
C GLN A 130 7.29 7.27 -9.57
N GLU A 131 7.61 6.11 -10.16
CA GLU A 131 8.38 6.05 -11.40
C GLU A 131 7.70 6.84 -12.53
N GLN A 132 6.38 6.65 -12.70
CA GLN A 132 5.61 7.32 -13.74
C GLN A 132 5.49 8.83 -13.50
N LEU A 133 5.30 9.27 -12.26
CA LEU A 133 5.19 10.69 -11.92
C LEU A 133 6.53 11.41 -12.13
N ALA A 134 7.63 10.77 -11.74
CA ALA A 134 8.97 11.30 -11.97
C ALA A 134 9.27 11.40 -13.49
N ALA A 135 8.91 10.35 -14.25
CA ALA A 135 9.05 10.36 -15.71
C ALA A 135 8.17 11.42 -16.41
N ASN A 136 7.01 11.75 -15.83
CA ASN A 136 6.13 12.83 -16.29
C ASN A 136 6.58 14.23 -15.82
N GLY A 137 7.69 14.33 -15.08
CA GLY A 137 8.30 15.59 -14.70
C GLY A 137 7.71 16.25 -13.44
N ILE A 138 6.99 15.49 -12.60
CA ILE A 138 6.62 15.97 -11.26
C ILE A 138 7.91 16.13 -10.43
N PRO A 139 8.14 17.29 -9.79
CA PRO A 139 9.35 17.49 -8.98
C PRO A 139 9.40 16.56 -7.77
N LEU A 140 10.58 16.02 -7.50
CA LEU A 140 10.80 14.97 -6.49
C LEU A 140 10.52 15.39 -5.04
N ASP A 141 10.48 16.69 -4.77
CA ASP A 141 10.21 17.27 -3.45
C ASP A 141 8.73 17.64 -3.23
N THR A 142 7.87 17.46 -4.24
CA THR A 142 6.47 17.91 -4.18
C THR A 142 5.48 16.85 -3.70
N LEU A 143 5.91 15.59 -3.57
CA LEU A 143 5.09 14.49 -3.09
C LEU A 143 5.72 13.83 -1.86
N HIS A 144 4.87 13.35 -0.96
CA HIS A 144 5.29 12.59 0.21
C HIS A 144 4.47 11.31 0.34
N PHE A 145 5.12 10.16 0.20
CA PHE A 145 4.47 8.87 0.31
C PHE A 145 4.60 8.30 1.73
N VAL A 146 3.50 7.79 2.28
CA VAL A 146 3.47 7.09 3.56
C VAL A 146 2.82 5.73 3.33
N MET A 147 3.62 4.67 3.43
CA MET A 147 3.28 3.31 3.03
C MET A 147 3.31 2.38 4.24
N VAL A 148 2.23 1.62 4.46
CA VAL A 148 2.19 0.63 5.54
C VAL A 148 2.03 -0.78 4.97
N GLY A 149 2.87 -1.72 5.42
CA GLY A 149 2.84 -3.11 4.97
C GLY A 149 3.18 -3.26 3.47
N ASP A 150 4.15 -2.51 2.95
CA ASP A 150 4.53 -2.57 1.54
C ASP A 150 5.22 -3.89 1.16
N SER A 151 4.57 -4.72 0.36
CA SER A 151 5.13 -5.99 -0.12
C SER A 151 6.27 -5.85 -1.13
N ALA A 152 6.40 -4.68 -1.78
CA ALA A 152 7.47 -4.34 -2.70
C ALA A 152 8.59 -3.55 -2.01
N ALA A 153 8.52 -3.31 -0.70
CA ALA A 153 9.60 -2.69 0.04
C ALA A 153 10.92 -3.48 -0.11
N GLN A 154 12.05 -2.83 0.16
CA GLN A 154 13.33 -3.51 0.24
C GLN A 154 13.27 -4.61 1.32
N GLY A 155 13.45 -5.87 0.92
CA GLY A 155 13.32 -7.02 1.83
C GLY A 155 11.88 -7.55 2.00
N GLY A 156 10.89 -6.95 1.33
CA GLY A 156 9.53 -7.47 1.23
C GLY A 156 9.40 -8.73 0.39
N PHE A 157 8.21 -9.32 0.34
CA PHE A 157 7.93 -10.57 -0.36
C PHE A 157 8.19 -10.45 -1.87
N LEU A 158 7.70 -9.40 -2.51
CA LEU A 158 7.81 -9.26 -3.97
C LEU A 158 9.26 -9.05 -4.40
N SER A 159 10.07 -8.37 -3.59
CA SER A 159 11.49 -8.14 -3.84
C SER A 159 12.38 -9.31 -3.40
N GLY A 160 12.01 -10.02 -2.32
CA GLY A 160 12.82 -11.05 -1.67
C GLY A 160 12.53 -12.49 -2.10
N PHE A 161 11.30 -12.81 -2.54
CA PHE A 161 10.89 -14.19 -2.83
C PHE A 161 11.76 -14.86 -3.89
N LEU A 162 11.94 -14.22 -5.05
CA LEU A 162 12.70 -14.80 -6.15
C LEU A 162 14.18 -14.99 -5.80
N PRO A 163 14.89 -14.00 -5.23
CA PRO A 163 16.25 -14.20 -4.71
C PRO A 163 16.36 -15.34 -3.70
N THR A 164 15.45 -15.41 -2.71
CA THR A 164 15.44 -16.50 -1.73
C THR A 164 15.26 -17.83 -2.43
N LEU A 165 14.30 -17.97 -3.36
CA LEU A 165 14.08 -19.20 -4.11
C LEU A 165 15.32 -19.63 -4.88
N LEU A 166 15.94 -18.71 -5.63
CA LEU A 166 17.14 -18.98 -6.43
C LEU A 166 18.33 -19.41 -5.57
N SER A 167 18.41 -18.97 -4.32
CA SER A 167 19.48 -19.40 -3.39
C SER A 167 19.48 -20.91 -3.09
N TRP A 168 18.35 -21.59 -3.28
CA TRP A 168 18.23 -23.04 -3.11
C TRP A 168 18.66 -23.85 -4.33
N PHE A 169 18.91 -23.18 -5.46
CA PHE A 169 19.25 -23.83 -6.73
C PHE A 169 20.66 -23.42 -7.22
N PRO A 170 21.37 -24.33 -7.91
CA PRO A 170 22.61 -23.97 -8.58
C PRO A 170 22.41 -22.86 -9.61
N GLU A 171 23.40 -21.98 -9.78
CA GLU A 171 23.36 -20.86 -10.74
C GLU A 171 23.04 -21.32 -12.18
N SER A 172 23.54 -22.50 -12.57
CA SER A 172 23.25 -23.09 -13.89
C SER A 172 21.77 -23.43 -14.13
N TRP A 173 20.94 -23.43 -13.08
CA TRP A 173 19.50 -23.70 -13.15
C TRP A 173 18.66 -22.44 -12.96
N HIS A 174 19.28 -21.29 -12.65
CA HIS A 174 18.54 -20.06 -12.33
C HIS A 174 17.60 -19.64 -13.45
N ASP A 175 18.07 -19.62 -14.70
CA ASP A 175 17.23 -19.28 -15.86
C ASP A 175 15.98 -20.16 -15.99
N ASP A 176 16.10 -21.45 -15.72
CA ASP A 176 14.99 -22.40 -15.82
C ASP A 176 14.02 -22.24 -14.65
N VAL A 177 14.52 -21.96 -13.44
CA VAL A 177 13.70 -21.67 -12.26
C VAL A 177 12.95 -20.34 -12.44
N VAL A 178 13.62 -19.29 -12.92
CA VAL A 178 12.98 -17.99 -13.23
C VAL A 178 11.86 -18.18 -14.24
N LYS A 179 12.10 -18.89 -15.35
CA LYS A 179 11.05 -19.17 -16.35
C LYS A 179 9.87 -19.92 -15.74
N MET A 180 10.12 -20.92 -14.90
CA MET A 180 9.06 -21.66 -14.22
C MET A 180 8.23 -20.75 -13.31
N VAL A 181 8.88 -19.87 -12.53
CA VAL A 181 8.19 -18.92 -11.65
C VAL A 181 7.32 -17.97 -12.46
N TYR A 182 7.85 -17.35 -13.52
CA TYR A 182 7.07 -16.42 -14.35
C TYR A 182 5.95 -17.12 -15.13
N GLN A 183 6.12 -18.38 -15.56
CA GLN A 183 5.02 -19.17 -16.14
C GLN A 183 3.88 -19.42 -15.15
N PHE A 184 4.22 -19.70 -13.89
CA PHE A 184 3.21 -19.83 -12.83
C PHE A 184 2.57 -18.47 -12.51
N ALA A 185 3.37 -17.41 -12.47
CA ALA A 185 2.90 -16.06 -12.21
C ALA A 185 1.94 -15.57 -13.31
N GLU A 186 2.23 -15.85 -14.58
CA GLU A 186 1.37 -15.54 -15.73
C GLU A 186 0.03 -16.29 -15.64
N MET A 187 0.06 -17.57 -15.24
CA MET A 187 -1.16 -18.35 -15.01
C MET A 187 -2.04 -17.75 -13.90
N MET A 188 -1.40 -17.11 -12.92
CA MET A 188 -2.05 -16.53 -11.75
C MET A 188 -2.33 -15.02 -11.91
N HIS A 189 -1.95 -14.41 -13.04
CA HIS A 189 -2.05 -12.97 -13.30
C HIS A 189 -1.34 -12.12 -12.22
N ILE A 190 -0.13 -12.52 -11.84
CA ILE A 190 0.76 -11.81 -10.89
C ILE A 190 2.17 -11.57 -11.46
N ASP A 191 2.41 -11.90 -12.73
CA ASP A 191 3.71 -11.82 -13.39
C ASP A 191 4.27 -10.39 -13.45
N SER A 192 3.42 -9.36 -13.46
CA SER A 192 3.88 -7.98 -13.51
C SER A 192 4.33 -7.43 -12.16
N VAL A 193 4.08 -8.14 -11.06
CA VAL A 193 4.39 -7.65 -9.69
C VAL A 193 5.54 -8.38 -9.01
N ILE A 194 5.88 -9.59 -9.47
CA ILE A 194 7.00 -10.36 -8.91
C ILE A 194 8.33 -9.70 -9.29
N GLY A 195 9.17 -9.45 -8.28
CA GLY A 195 10.46 -8.79 -8.43
C GLY A 195 10.39 -7.26 -8.42
N LEU A 196 9.20 -6.66 -8.27
CA LEU A 196 9.08 -5.23 -8.08
C LEU A 196 9.71 -4.81 -6.76
N VAL A 197 10.38 -3.66 -6.81
CA VAL A 197 10.95 -2.98 -5.66
C VAL A 197 10.44 -1.55 -5.68
N THR A 198 9.84 -1.09 -4.59
CA THR A 198 9.46 0.31 -4.41
C THR A 198 10.72 1.17 -4.50
N PRO A 199 10.75 2.21 -5.35
CA PRO A 199 11.92 3.08 -5.49
C PRO A 199 12.33 3.72 -4.15
N ASP A 200 13.62 3.86 -3.94
CA ASP A 200 14.19 4.48 -2.74
C ASP A 200 14.87 5.83 -3.02
N ASP A 201 14.83 6.33 -4.26
CA ASP A 201 15.58 7.51 -4.71
C ASP A 201 14.74 8.54 -5.48
N LEU A 202 13.41 8.39 -5.49
CA LEU A 202 12.48 9.28 -6.20
C LEU A 202 11.88 10.35 -5.29
N TYR A 203 10.86 10.00 -4.50
CA TYR A 203 10.15 10.95 -3.63
C TYR A 203 10.42 10.65 -2.16
N THR A 204 10.20 11.64 -1.29
CA THR A 204 10.16 11.44 0.16
C THR A 204 9.16 10.34 0.47
N THR A 205 9.63 9.24 1.08
CA THR A 205 8.80 8.07 1.33
C THR A 205 9.07 7.53 2.73
N ASP A 206 8.02 7.27 3.51
CA ASP A 206 8.10 6.57 4.79
C ASP A 206 7.40 5.22 4.67
N VAL A 207 8.13 4.14 4.96
CA VAL A 207 7.63 2.76 4.86
C VAL A 207 7.57 2.14 6.25
N TYR A 208 6.37 1.87 6.76
CA TYR A 208 6.15 1.22 8.05
C TYR A 208 5.95 -0.28 7.88
N THR A 209 6.77 -1.06 8.58
CA THR A 209 6.80 -2.52 8.49
C THR A 209 6.79 -3.13 9.88
N LEU A 210 5.89 -4.07 10.13
CA LEU A 210 5.95 -4.94 11.31
C LEU A 210 7.00 -6.03 11.09
N SER A 211 7.85 -6.27 12.10
CA SER A 211 8.98 -7.23 11.98
C SER A 211 8.55 -8.66 11.67
N SER A 212 7.30 -9.01 11.96
CA SER A 212 6.71 -10.33 11.67
C SER A 212 5.76 -10.35 10.47
N ASP A 213 5.52 -9.22 9.80
CA ASP A 213 4.68 -9.18 8.60
C ASP A 213 5.45 -9.77 7.41
N GLY A 214 5.16 -11.03 7.04
CA GLY A 214 5.84 -11.70 5.94
C GLY A 214 5.61 -11.15 4.54
N PHE A 215 4.63 -10.25 4.33
CA PHE A 215 4.52 -9.52 3.06
C PHE A 215 5.53 -8.38 3.00
N ALA A 216 5.63 -7.57 4.06
CA ALA A 216 6.50 -6.40 4.08
C ALA A 216 7.94 -6.68 4.56
N ASN A 217 8.13 -7.76 5.33
CA ASN A 217 9.40 -8.28 5.79
C ASN A 217 9.49 -9.78 5.50
N TRP A 218 9.98 -10.16 4.32
CA TRP A 218 10.05 -11.56 3.90
C TRP A 218 10.99 -12.38 4.77
N ASP A 219 12.15 -11.81 5.14
CA ASP A 219 13.23 -12.45 5.91
C ASP A 219 13.48 -13.91 5.49
N ASN A 220 13.72 -14.14 4.20
CA ASN A 220 13.94 -15.46 3.62
C ASN A 220 12.81 -16.49 3.91
N GLY A 221 11.59 -16.01 4.12
CA GLY A 221 10.42 -16.82 4.46
C GLY A 221 10.23 -17.09 5.95
N ASN A 222 11.07 -16.53 6.85
CA ASN A 222 10.91 -16.72 8.29
C ASN A 222 9.62 -16.12 8.84
N GLN A 223 9.10 -15.07 8.20
CA GLN A 223 7.91 -14.35 8.66
C GLN A 223 6.61 -14.79 7.97
N MET A 224 6.62 -15.93 7.27
CA MET A 224 5.44 -16.44 6.55
C MET A 224 4.18 -16.56 7.44
N ALA A 225 4.34 -16.81 8.74
CA ALA A 225 3.22 -16.90 9.67
C ALA A 225 2.45 -15.58 9.81
N GLY A 226 3.14 -14.43 9.79
CA GLY A 226 2.51 -13.13 9.98
C GLY A 226 1.92 -12.50 8.71
N MET A 227 2.08 -13.15 7.54
CA MET A 227 1.44 -12.70 6.29
C MET A 227 -0.09 -12.55 6.42
N PHE A 228 -0.74 -13.38 7.23
CA PHE A 228 -2.21 -13.41 7.36
C PHE A 228 -2.71 -13.04 8.76
N SER A 229 -1.82 -12.73 9.69
CA SER A 229 -2.18 -12.12 10.97
C SER A 229 -1.65 -10.69 10.98
N ASP A 230 -0.35 -10.54 11.13
CA ASP A 230 0.30 -9.30 11.56
C ASP A 230 0.21 -8.21 10.48
N HIS A 231 0.17 -8.61 9.20
CA HIS A 231 -0.08 -7.75 8.06
C HIS A 231 -1.39 -6.94 8.13
N LEU A 232 -2.35 -7.37 8.96
CA LEU A 232 -3.66 -6.72 9.14
C LEU A 232 -3.70 -5.76 10.33
N ALA A 233 -2.62 -5.67 11.10
CA ALA A 233 -2.62 -5.01 12.40
C ALA A 233 -2.29 -3.52 12.36
N TYR A 234 -1.72 -2.99 11.28
CA TYR A 234 -1.19 -1.62 11.20
C TYR A 234 -2.16 -0.54 11.71
N LEU A 235 -3.39 -0.51 11.19
CA LEU A 235 -4.40 0.49 11.61
C LEU A 235 -5.00 0.24 13.00
N GLY A 236 -4.64 -0.87 13.65
CA GLY A 236 -5.03 -1.19 15.02
C GLY A 236 -3.93 -0.93 16.06
N LEU A 237 -2.73 -0.54 15.62
CA LEU A 237 -1.61 -0.19 16.50
C LEU A 237 -1.89 1.10 17.27
N SER A 238 -1.27 1.21 18.45
CA SER A 238 -1.20 2.46 19.21
C SER A 238 -0.11 3.39 18.68
N PRO A 239 -0.23 4.71 18.92
CA PRO A 239 0.83 5.67 18.59
C PRO A 239 2.18 5.31 19.24
N GLU A 240 2.16 4.81 20.48
CA GLU A 240 3.38 4.41 21.19
C GLU A 240 4.07 3.20 20.55
N GLU A 241 3.30 2.23 20.05
CA GLU A 241 3.84 1.07 19.33
C GLU A 241 4.49 1.51 18.01
N ILE A 242 3.84 2.40 17.26
CA ILE A 242 4.39 2.94 16.00
C ILE A 242 5.65 3.77 16.28
N ALA A 243 5.62 4.63 17.30
CA ALA A 243 6.77 5.45 17.71
C ALA A 243 7.95 4.63 18.27
N SER A 244 7.75 3.35 18.55
CA SER A 244 8.82 2.43 18.96
C SER A 244 9.66 1.89 17.78
N ALA A 245 9.31 2.26 16.55
CA ALA A 245 10.01 1.83 15.35
C ALA A 245 11.50 2.18 15.38
N THR A 246 12.29 1.31 14.77
CA THR A 246 13.69 1.60 14.46
C THR A 246 13.80 2.03 13.00
N ASP A 247 14.47 3.16 12.78
CA ASP A 247 14.53 3.79 11.46
C ASP A 247 15.82 3.45 10.72
N GLU A 248 15.69 3.20 9.42
CA GLU A 248 16.80 3.13 8.47
C GLU A 248 16.43 3.97 7.23
N THR A 249 17.25 4.96 6.89
CA THR A 249 17.04 5.78 5.69
C THR A 249 17.97 5.33 4.56
N ILE A 250 17.39 5.03 3.40
CA ILE A 250 18.08 4.69 2.16
C ILE A 250 17.55 5.62 1.07
N GLY A 251 18.44 6.41 0.46
CA GLY A 251 18.05 7.44 -0.52
C GLY A 251 17.07 8.46 0.07
N SER A 252 15.90 8.62 -0.56
CA SER A 252 14.77 9.45 -0.12
C SER A 252 13.72 8.66 0.69
N THR A 253 13.98 7.39 1.01
CA THR A 253 13.05 6.53 1.75
C THR A 253 13.53 6.25 3.16
N THR A 254 12.66 6.46 4.15
CA THR A 254 12.86 6.03 5.53
C THR A 254 12.02 4.78 5.81
N TYR A 255 12.69 3.70 6.22
CA TYR A 255 12.06 2.46 6.65
C TYR A 255 11.91 2.46 8.16
N HIS A 256 10.66 2.39 8.62
CA HIS A 256 10.28 2.31 10.03
C HIS A 256 9.95 0.85 10.36
N MET A 257 10.90 0.15 11.00
CA MET A 257 10.68 -1.22 11.44
C MET A 257 10.08 -1.24 12.84
N ILE A 258 8.81 -1.63 12.96
CA ILE A 258 8.09 -1.82 14.21
C ILE A 258 8.35 -3.25 14.69
N ASP A 259 9.10 -3.40 15.78
CA ASP A 259 9.32 -4.73 16.37
C ASP A 259 8.03 -5.27 16.98
N THR A 260 7.48 -6.33 16.41
CA THR A 260 6.27 -7.00 16.91
C THR A 260 6.40 -7.47 18.36
N ALA A 261 7.61 -7.66 18.89
CA ALA A 261 7.82 -7.94 20.31
C ALA A 261 7.33 -6.80 21.23
N ASN A 262 7.26 -5.57 20.72
CA ASN A 262 6.76 -4.38 21.42
C ASN A 262 5.27 -4.13 21.18
N VAL A 263 4.61 -4.96 20.37
CA VAL A 263 3.22 -4.78 19.95
C VAL A 263 2.31 -5.76 20.67
N ASN A 264 1.19 -5.27 21.20
CA ASN A 264 0.09 -6.12 21.62
C ASN A 264 -0.70 -6.59 20.40
N MET A 265 -0.14 -7.58 19.68
CA MET A 265 -0.65 -8.02 18.38
C MET A 265 -2.12 -8.46 18.43
N PHE A 266 -2.53 -9.15 19.49
CA PHE A 266 -3.93 -9.53 19.64
C PHE A 266 -4.85 -8.32 19.74
N GLN A 267 -4.48 -7.31 20.54
CA GLN A 267 -5.27 -6.08 20.66
C GLN A 267 -5.27 -5.30 19.34
N ALA A 268 -4.14 -5.19 18.65
CA ALA A 268 -4.06 -4.53 17.36
C ALA A 268 -4.95 -5.20 16.31
N LEU A 269 -4.94 -6.53 16.24
CA LEU A 269 -5.83 -7.28 15.37
C LEU A 269 -7.30 -7.12 15.75
N MET A 270 -7.63 -7.13 17.04
CA MET A 270 -9.00 -6.90 17.50
C MET A 270 -9.47 -5.49 17.17
N ASN A 271 -8.62 -4.47 17.33
CA ASN A 271 -8.91 -3.10 16.92
C ASN A 271 -9.20 -3.07 15.42
N SER A 272 -8.29 -3.58 14.59
CA SER A 272 -8.49 -3.68 13.14
C SER A 272 -9.76 -4.44 12.76
N PHE A 273 -10.07 -5.55 13.43
CA PHE A 273 -11.23 -6.41 13.14
C PHE A 273 -12.56 -5.80 13.57
N ASP A 274 -12.64 -5.20 14.76
CA ASP A 274 -13.81 -4.48 15.22
C ASP A 274 -14.14 -3.30 14.27
N MET A 275 -13.11 -2.72 13.64
CA MET A 275 -13.29 -1.69 12.61
C MET A 275 -13.86 -2.26 11.30
N ILE A 276 -13.50 -3.48 10.92
CA ILE A 276 -14.06 -4.20 9.76
C ILE A 276 -15.54 -4.52 10.00
N LEU A 277 -15.89 -5.05 11.17
CA LEU A 277 -17.28 -5.39 11.50
C LEU A 277 -18.14 -4.16 11.79
N GLY A 278 -17.61 -3.15 12.46
CA GLY A 278 -18.30 -1.89 12.74
C GLY A 278 -18.68 -1.14 11.46
N GLY A 279 -17.83 -1.20 10.42
CA GLY A 279 -18.13 -0.66 9.10
C GLY A 279 -19.27 -1.39 8.37
N ILE A 280 -19.47 -2.69 8.63
CA ILE A 280 -20.57 -3.47 8.06
C ILE A 280 -21.91 -3.16 8.77
N ILE A 281 -21.90 -2.93 10.08
CA ILE A 281 -23.12 -2.68 10.86
C ILE A 281 -23.63 -1.24 10.64
N ALA A 282 -22.76 -0.26 10.41
CA ALA A 282 -23.16 1.13 10.15
C ALA A 282 -23.94 1.32 8.82
N TRP A 283 -24.09 0.27 8.00
CA TRP A 283 -24.87 0.24 6.76
C TRP A 283 -26.24 -0.44 6.89
N PHE A 284 -26.64 -0.89 8.09
CA PHE A 284 -27.98 -1.40 8.41
C PHE A 284 -28.72 -0.48 9.37
#